data_AF-A0AAV3FVG3-F1
#
_entry.id   AF-A0AAV3FVG3-F1
#
_cell.length_a   1.000
_cell.length_b   1.000
_cell.length_c   1.000
_cell.angle_alpha   90.00
_cell.angle_beta   90.00
_cell.angle_gamma   90.00
#
_symmetry.space_group_name_H-M   'P 1'
#
loop_
_entity.id
_entity.type
_entity.pdbx_description
1 polymer ?
#
loop_
_entity_poly.entity_id
_entity_poly.type
_entity_poly.pdbx_seq_one_letter_code
_entity_poly.pdbx_strand_id
1 'polypeptide(L)' 'MLKAILFDLDGTLVDSSSGILNAFRYTFDNMNQMCPTNKVLSTYIGPPLETTFKEFFETK' A
#
# COMPACT_ATOMS: atom_id res chain seq x y z
N MET A 1 -17.95 -14.11 -27.29
CA MET A 1 -16.98 -14.89 -26.49
C MET A 1 -15.93 -13.93 -25.94
N LEU A 2 -15.64 -13.98 -24.65
CA LEU A 2 -14.54 -13.21 -24.06
C LEU A 2 -13.20 -13.73 -24.61
N LYS A 3 -12.33 -12.81 -25.04
CA LYS A 3 -11.03 -13.14 -25.66
C LYS A 3 -9.85 -13.07 -24.69
N ALA A 4 -10.02 -12.34 -23.59
CA ALA A 4 -9.02 -12.18 -22.56
C ALA A 4 -9.69 -11.92 -21.21
N ILE A 5 -8.99 -12.30 -20.14
CA ILE A 5 -9.31 -11.95 -18.76
C ILE A 5 -8.02 -11.39 -18.17
N LEU A 6 -8.11 -10.22 -17.55
CA LEU A 6 -7.01 -9.60 -16.84
C LEU A 6 -7.20 -9.84 -15.35
N PHE A 7 -6.10 -10.18 -14.68
CA PHE A 7 -6.05 -10.33 -13.24
C PHE A 7 -5.10 -9.29 -12.69
N ASP A 8 -5.54 -8.63 -11.63
CA ASP A 8 -4.66 -7.88 -10.76
C ASP A 8 -3.81 -8.85 -9.91
N LEU A 9 -2.70 -8.39 -9.37
CA LEU A 9 -1.78 -9.21 -8.60
C LEU A 9 -2.09 -9.14 -7.10
N ASP A 10 -1.83 -7.99 -6.51
CA ASP A 10 -1.90 -7.77 -5.06
C ASP A 10 -3.35 -7.74 -4.58
N GLY A 11 -3.70 -8.62 -3.63
CA GLY A 11 -5.06 -8.74 -3.13
C GLY A 11 -6.04 -9.43 -4.09
N THR A 12 -5.60 -9.83 -5.28
CA THR A 12 -6.40 -10.64 -6.23
C THR A 12 -5.81 -12.04 -6.42
N LEU A 13 -4.56 -12.16 -6.89
CA LEU A 13 -3.88 -13.45 -7.06
C LEU A 13 -3.04 -13.82 -5.83
N VAL A 14 -2.48 -12.83 -5.13
CA VAL A 14 -1.57 -13.03 -4.01
C VAL A 14 -1.98 -12.14 -2.84
N ASP A 15 -2.06 -12.72 -1.63
CA ASP A 15 -2.12 -11.95 -0.39
C ASP A 15 -0.72 -11.46 -0.01
N SER A 16 -0.32 -10.33 -0.60
CA SER A 16 0.94 -9.64 -0.35
C SER A 16 0.87 -8.63 0.80
N SER A 17 -0.27 -8.56 1.51
CA SER A 17 -0.56 -7.51 2.51
C SER A 17 0.51 -7.43 3.60
N SER A 18 0.96 -8.56 4.13
CA SER A 18 1.98 -8.61 5.19
C SER A 18 3.30 -7.96 4.77
N GLY A 19 3.77 -8.23 3.54
CA GLY A 19 4.99 -7.66 2.99
C GLY A 19 4.87 -6.16 2.75
N ILE A 20 3.76 -5.73 2.15
CA ILE A 20 3.50 -4.31 1.87
C ILE A 20 3.42 -3.51 3.18
N LEU A 21 2.70 -4.02 4.19
CA LEU A 21 2.60 -3.37 5.50
C LEU A 21 3.98 -3.24 6.19
N ASN A 22 4.83 -4.26 6.08
CA ASN A 22 6.19 -4.20 6.63
C ASN A 22 7.07 -3.19 5.90
N ALA A 23 6.95 -3.08 4.57
CA ALA A 23 7.66 -2.09 3.78
C ALA A 23 7.26 -0.66 4.19
N PHE A 24 5.96 -0.38 4.37
CA PHE A 24 5.50 0.91 4.88
C PHE A 24 6.07 1.23 6.27
N ARG A 25 5.98 0.28 7.21
CA ARG A 25 6.54 0.45 8.57
C ARG A 25 8.03 0.78 8.53
N TYR A 26 8.79 0.03 7.73
CA TYR A 26 10.21 0.26 7.52
C TYR A 26 10.47 1.67 6.98
N THR A 27 9.71 2.11 5.97
CA THR A 27 9.87 3.45 5.40
C THR A 27 9.57 4.55 6.42
N PHE A 28 8.47 4.45 7.18
CA PHE A 28 8.14 5.45 8.21
C PHE A 28 9.22 5.53 9.30
N ASP A 29 9.76 4.40 9.73
CA ASP A 29 10.85 4.33 10.70
C ASP A 29 12.12 5.03 10.16
N ASN A 30 12.53 4.72 8.93
CA ASN A 30 13.69 5.37 8.29
C ASN A 30 13.51 6.88 8.08
N MET A 31 12.28 7.35 7.91
CA MET A 31 11.95 8.77 7.79
C MET A 31 11.84 9.48 9.15
N ASN A 32 12.04 8.78 10.27
CA ASN A 32 11.77 9.28 11.62
C ASN A 32 10.34 9.83 11.78
N GLN A 33 9.37 9.16 11.15
CA GLN A 33 7.96 9.52 11.21
C GLN A 33 7.18 8.50 12.05
N MET A 34 6.13 8.98 12.74
CA MET A 34 5.21 8.08 13.41
C MET A 34 4.48 7.23 12.36
N CYS A 35 4.64 5.91 12.45
CA CYS A 35 3.97 4.97 11.57
C CYS A 35 2.45 4.99 11.81
N PRO A 36 1.62 5.07 10.75
CA PRO A 36 0.17 4.93 10.86
C PRO A 36 -0.26 3.55 11.36
N THR A 37 -1.51 3.46 11.81
CA THR A 37 -2.12 2.18 12.22
C THR A 37 -2.28 1.24 11.03
N ASN A 38 -2.34 -0.07 11.29
CA ASN A 38 -2.58 -1.09 10.24
C ASN A 38 -3.84 -0.80 9.43
N LYS A 39 -4.90 -0.30 10.07
CA LYS A 39 -6.16 0.04 9.38
C LYS A 39 -5.94 1.11 8.30
N VAL A 40 -5.09 2.10 8.58
CA VAL A 40 -4.72 3.14 7.61
C VAL A 40 -3.78 2.58 6.56
N LEU A 41 -2.74 1.84 6.96
CA LEU A 41 -1.80 1.25 6.00
C LEU A 41 -2.46 0.26 5.03
N SER A 42 -3.50 -0.45 5.45
CA SER A 42 -4.25 -1.35 4.56
C SER A 42 -5.00 -0.61 3.45
N THR A 43 -5.33 0.68 3.60
CA THR A 43 -5.93 1.48 2.51
C THR A 43 -4.90 1.91 1.47
N TYR A 44 -3.62 1.67 1.70
CA TYR A 44 -2.52 2.01 0.80
C TYR A 44 -2.09 0.87 -0.12
N ILE A 45 -2.76 -0.28 -0.04
CA ILE A 45 -2.51 -1.42 -0.92
C ILE A 45 -3.30 -1.19 -2.22
N GLY A 46 -2.60 -1.04 -3.35
CA GLY A 46 -3.20 -0.90 -4.69
C GLY A 46 -2.85 0.41 -5.40
N PRO A 47 -3.05 1.60 -4.79
CA PRO A 47 -2.67 2.87 -5.42
C PRO A 47 -1.15 2.99 -5.64
N PRO A 48 -0.71 3.84 -6.58
CA PRO A 48 0.71 4.19 -6.71
C PRO A 48 1.27 4.76 -5.41
N LEU A 49 2.49 4.37 -5.05
CA LEU A 49 3.13 4.77 -3.79
C LEU A 49 3.26 6.29 -3.66
N GLU A 50 3.54 6.98 -4.76
CA GLU A 50 3.67 8.43 -4.80
C GLU A 50 2.36 9.13 -4.42
N THR A 51 1.23 8.61 -4.90
CA THR A 51 -0.11 9.09 -4.54
C THR A 51 -0.35 8.89 -3.05
N THR A 52 -0.10 7.68 -2.55
CA THR A 52 -0.26 7.35 -1.13
C THR A 52 0.56 8.25 -0.21
N PHE A 53 1.87 8.39 -0.48
CA PHE A 53 2.73 9.20 0.36
C PHE A 53 2.39 10.68 0.27
N LYS A 54 2.05 11.17 -0.93
CA LYS A 54 1.58 12.55 -1.11
C LYS A 54 0.35 12.82 -0.26
N GLU A 55 -0.69 12.00 -0.36
CA GLU A 55 -1.91 12.14 0.43
C GLU A 55 -1.62 12.11 1.94
N PHE A 56 -0.77 11.21 2.40
CA PHE A 56 -0.39 11.10 3.80
C PHE A 56 0.29 12.38 4.34
N PHE A 57 1.22 12.96 3.57
CA PHE A 57 1.95 14.15 4.00
C PHE A 57 1.21 15.47 3.77
N GLU A 58 0.28 15.53 2.81
CA GLU A 58 -0.58 16.70 2.59
C GLU A 58 -1.72 16.80 3.61
N THR A 59 -2.19 15.68 4.16
CA THR A 59 -3.23 15.65 5.21
C THR A 59 -2.68 15.74 6.64
N LYS A 60 -1.37 15.95 6.79
CA LYS A 60 -0.69 16.03 8.07
C LYS A 60 -0.58 17.45 8.61
#